data_AF-A0A6V8Q8D7-F1
#
_entry.id   AF-A0A6V8Q8D7-F1
#
_cell.length_a   1.000
_cell.length_b   1.000
_cell.length_c   1.000
_cell.angle_alpha   90.00
_cell.angle_beta   90.00
_cell.angle_gamma   90.00
#
_symmetry.space_group_name_H-M   'P 1'
#
loop_
_entity.id
_entity.type
_entity.pdbx_description
1 polymer ?
#
loop_
_entity_poly.entity_id
_entity_poly.type
_entity_poly.pdbx_seq_one_letter_code
_entity_poly.pdbx_strand_id
1 'polypeptide(L)'
;MTRPAHLWKKKRLSFAKTPEVLDVPDLLEIQRGSFQWLLKDGLAETFKEISPIEDFSRKFALEFGAHDFGEIKFSVDECKERDMTYS
;
A
#
# COMPACT_ATOMS: atom_id res chain seq x y z
N MET A 1 -37.11 -11.28 -12.88
CA MET A 1 -37.09 -10.68 -11.53
C MET A 1 -35.84 -9.83 -11.40
N THR A 2 -35.97 -8.51 -11.26
CA THR A 2 -34.84 -7.58 -11.21
C THR A 2 -34.24 -7.59 -9.81
N ARG A 3 -33.11 -8.28 -9.65
CA ARG A 3 -32.38 -8.40 -8.38
C ARG A 3 -31.44 -7.19 -8.25
N PRO A 4 -31.57 -6.34 -7.22
CA PRO A 4 -30.65 -5.22 -7.04
C PRO A 4 -29.34 -5.76 -6.48
N ALA A 5 -28.34 -5.96 -7.34
CA ALA A 5 -27.03 -6.50 -6.95
C ALA A 5 -26.11 -5.47 -6.27
N HIS A 6 -26.47 -4.19 -6.27
CA HIS A 6 -25.57 -3.15 -5.78
C HIS A 6 -26.39 -1.95 -5.27
N LEU A 7 -25.91 -1.28 -4.21
CA LEU A 7 -26.54 -0.11 -3.58
C LEU A 7 -26.35 1.15 -4.43
N TRP A 8 -26.97 1.17 -5.61
CA TRP A 8 -26.87 2.29 -6.51
C TRP A 8 -27.79 3.40 -6.02
N LYS A 9 -27.28 4.63 -5.97
CA LYS A 9 -28.08 5.82 -5.64
C LYS A 9 -29.28 6.01 -6.60
N LYS A 10 -29.23 5.39 -7.79
CA LYS A 10 -30.33 5.30 -8.76
C LYS A 10 -30.61 3.83 -9.09
N LYS A 11 -31.89 3.44 -9.11
CA LYS A 11 -32.30 2.09 -9.53
C LYS A 11 -31.92 1.86 -11.00
N ARG A 12 -31.07 0.86 -11.26
CA ARG A 12 -30.72 0.39 -12.61
C ARG A 12 -31.40 -0.96 -12.85
N LEU A 13 -32.10 -1.09 -13.98
CA LEU A 13 -32.63 -2.38 -14.43
C LEU A 13 -31.48 -3.18 -15.04
N SER A 14 -31.30 -4.42 -14.57
CA SER A 14 -30.35 -5.39 -15.13
C SER A 14 -31.11 -6.48 -15.88
N PHE A 15 -30.66 -6.81 -17.08
CA PHE A 15 -31.19 -7.91 -17.91
C PHE A 15 -30.24 -9.12 -17.96
N ALA A 16 -29.26 -9.17 -17.05
CA ALA A 16 -28.33 -10.30 -16.95
C ALA A 16 -29.10 -11.60 -16.68
N LYS A 17 -28.79 -12.64 -17.46
CA LYS A 17 -29.44 -13.96 -17.37
C LYS A 17 -28.67 -14.93 -16.48
N THR A 18 -27.36 -14.73 -16.35
CA THR A 18 -26.45 -15.55 -15.55
C THR A 18 -26.30 -14.96 -14.14
N PRO A 19 -26.29 -15.79 -13.08
CA PRO A 19 -26.04 -15.30 -11.73
C PRO A 19 -24.57 -14.88 -11.56
N GLU A 20 -24.36 -13.77 -10.86
CA GLU A 20 -23.07 -13.41 -10.30
C GLU A 20 -22.80 -14.30 -9.08
N VAL A 21 -21.69 -15.05 -9.13
CA VAL A 21 -21.33 -16.07 -8.12
C VAL A 21 -20.32 -15.56 -7.11
N LEU A 22 -19.68 -14.43 -7.40
CA LEU A 22 -18.68 -13.78 -6.55
C LEU A 22 -18.87 -12.27 -6.65
N ASP A 23 -18.76 -11.58 -5.52
CA ASP A 23 -18.83 -10.12 -5.49
C ASP A 23 -17.55 -9.49 -6.08
N VAL A 24 -17.68 -8.24 -6.54
CA VAL A 24 -16.54 -7.45 -7.00
C VAL A 24 -15.59 -7.20 -5.82
N PRO A 25 -14.31 -7.59 -5.92
CA PRO A 25 -13.34 -7.36 -4.87
C PRO A 25 -12.95 -5.88 -4.78
N ASP A 26 -12.16 -5.55 -3.76
CA ASP A 26 -11.64 -4.20 -3.63
C ASP A 26 -10.56 -3.92 -4.68
N LEU A 27 -10.90 -3.07 -5.66
CA LEU A 27 -10.02 -2.77 -6.79
C LEU A 27 -8.75 -2.00 -6.41
N LEU A 28 -8.68 -1.45 -5.20
CA LEU A 28 -7.50 -0.75 -4.67
C LEU A 28 -6.72 -1.61 -3.68
N GLU A 29 -7.10 -2.87 -3.48
CA GLU A 29 -6.41 -3.81 -2.58
C GLU A 29 -4.95 -3.97 -2.94
N ILE A 30 -4.63 -4.17 -4.22
CA ILE A 30 -3.24 -4.38 -4.66
C ILE A 30 -2.37 -3.16 -4.31
N GLN A 31 -2.88 -1.94 -4.52
CA GLN A 31 -2.14 -0.71 -4.25
C GLN A 31 -1.87 -0.52 -2.75
N ARG A 32 -2.90 -0.73 -1.91
CA ARG A 32 -2.75 -0.59 -0.44
C ARG A 32 -1.96 -1.74 0.17
N GLY A 33 -2.24 -2.97 -0.26
CA GLY A 33 -1.59 -4.19 0.25
C GLY A 33 -0.11 -4.24 -0.07
N SER A 34 0.28 -3.90 -1.31
CA SER A 34 1.70 -3.84 -1.69
C SER A 34 2.50 -2.81 -0.91
N PHE A 35 1.94 -1.60 -0.72
CA PHE A 35 2.61 -0.57 0.07
C PHE A 35 2.67 -0.93 1.56
N GLN A 36 1.59 -1.50 2.11
CA GLN A 36 1.59 -1.97 3.50
C GLN A 36 2.63 -3.08 3.74
N TRP A 37 2.78 -4.03 2.81
CA TRP A 37 3.83 -5.04 2.88
C TRP A 37 5.23 -4.41 2.83
N LEU A 38 5.45 -3.44 1.94
CA LEU A 38 6.74 -2.73 1.84
C LEU A 38 7.13 -2.08 3.16
N LEU A 39 6.20 -1.36 3.80
CA LEU A 39 6.45 -0.66 5.06
C LEU A 39 6.69 -1.62 6.23
N LYS A 40 5.96 -2.74 6.26
CA LYS A 40 6.02 -3.67 7.40
C LYS A 40 7.21 -4.62 7.32
N ASP A 41 7.42 -5.21 6.16
CA ASP A 41 8.33 -6.35 5.99
C ASP A 41 9.40 -6.04 4.93
N GLY A 42 9.01 -5.47 3.78
CA GLY A 42 9.90 -5.30 2.63
C GLY A 42 11.16 -4.48 2.90
N LEU A 43 11.07 -3.37 3.64
CA LEU A 43 12.27 -2.59 4.01
C LEU A 43 13.18 -3.34 4.98
N ALA A 44 12.61 -4.01 5.98
CA ALA A 44 13.39 -4.78 6.95
C ALA A 44 14.13 -5.95 6.28
N GLU A 45 13.48 -6.63 5.33
CA GLU A 45 14.09 -7.70 4.52
C GLU A 45 15.25 -7.15 3.69
N THR A 46 15.02 -6.03 3.00
CA THR A 46 16.05 -5.37 2.17
C THR A 46 17.28 -4.95 3.00
N PHE A 47 17.07 -4.37 4.18
CA PHE A 47 18.17 -3.98 5.07
C PHE A 47 18.96 -5.17 5.58
N LYS A 48 18.30 -6.31 5.86
CA LYS A 48 18.99 -7.55 6.25
C LYS A 48 19.80 -8.13 5.09
N GLU A 49 19.31 -8.04 3.87
CA GLU A 49 20.01 -8.57 2.69
C GLU A 49 21.34 -7.86 2.42
N ILE A 50 21.37 -6.53 2.59
CA ILE A 50 22.58 -5.73 2.35
C ILE A 50 23.54 -5.67 3.54
N SER A 51 23.19 -6.29 4.67
CA SER A 51 23.94 -6.20 5.93
C SER A 51 24.63 -7.53 6.31
N PRO A 52 25.85 -7.51 6.87
CA PRO A 52 26.70 -6.34 7.14
C PRO A 52 27.41 -5.82 5.88
N ILE A 53 27.71 -4.51 5.90
CA ILE A 53 28.59 -3.89 4.90
C ILE A 53 30.00 -3.83 5.48
N GLU A 54 30.95 -4.55 4.88
CA GLU A 54 32.35 -4.63 5.33
C GLU A 54 33.28 -3.76 4.48
N ASP A 55 34.33 -3.21 5.12
CA ASP A 55 35.42 -2.56 4.40
C ASP A 55 36.39 -3.57 3.76
N PHE A 56 37.18 -3.14 2.76
CA PHE A 56 38.14 -4.02 2.07
C PHE A 56 39.15 -4.70 3.01
N SER A 57 39.52 -4.06 4.12
CA SER A 57 40.46 -4.62 5.09
C SER A 57 39.79 -5.51 6.15
N ARG A 58 38.46 -5.66 6.12
CA ARG A 58 37.62 -6.41 7.08
C ARG A 58 37.87 -6.04 8.54
N LYS A 59 38.18 -4.77 8.81
CA LYS A 59 38.36 -4.23 10.16
C LYS A 59 37.11 -3.52 10.66
N PHE A 60 36.27 -3.03 9.75
CA PHE A 60 35.06 -2.29 10.05
C PHE A 60 33.87 -2.93 9.34
N ALA A 61 32.75 -3.00 10.06
CA ALA A 61 31.47 -3.46 9.54
C ALA A 61 30.36 -2.50 9.99
N LEU A 62 29.39 -2.25 9.10
CA LEU A 62 28.15 -1.53 9.38
C LEU A 62 26.98 -2.51 9.35
N GLU A 63 26.18 -2.49 10.41
CA GLU A 63 24.95 -3.27 10.51
C GLU A 63 23.72 -2.35 10.56
N PHE A 64 22.67 -2.74 9.84
CA PHE A 64 21.37 -2.07 9.92
C PHE A 64 20.52 -2.71 11.03
N GLY A 65 20.06 -1.88 11.96
CA GLY A 65 19.15 -2.28 13.03
C GLY A 65 17.67 -2.16 12.65
N ALA A 66 16.82 -1.96 13.64
CA ALA A 66 15.41 -1.63 13.41
C ALA A 66 15.26 -0.24 12.75
N HIS A 67 14.17 -0.06 12.00
CA HIS A 67 13.80 1.21 11.40
C HIS A 67 12.39 1.60 11.84
N ASP A 68 12.13 2.91 11.87
CA ASP A 68 10.85 3.48 12.24
C ASP A 68 10.47 4.58 11.24
N PHE A 69 9.17 4.79 11.06
CA PHE A 69 8.65 5.88 10.24
C PHE A 69 8.31 7.08 11.12
N GLY A 70 8.74 8.26 10.68
CA GLY A 70 8.43 9.51 11.36
C GLY A 70 6.97 9.94 11.18
N GLU A 71 6.58 10.97 11.92
CA GLU A 71 5.26 11.58 11.78
C GLU A 71 5.16 12.41 10.50
N ILE A 72 3.99 12.34 9.87
CA ILE A 72 3.70 13.10 8.66
C ILE A 72 3.37 14.54 9.06
N LYS A 73 4.10 15.49 8.48
CA LYS A 73 4.12 16.88 8.96
C LYS A 73 2.92 17.72 8.53
N PHE A 74 2.30 17.36 7.41
CA PHE A 74 1.23 18.14 6.78
C PHE A 74 0.11 17.21 6.33
N SER A 75 -1.11 17.73 6.30
CA SER A 75 -2.24 17.02 5.73
C SER A 75 -2.11 16.86 4.21
N VAL A 76 -2.86 15.90 3.66
CA VAL A 76 -2.89 15.67 2.21
C VAL A 76 -3.34 16.91 1.45
N ASP A 77 -4.28 17.69 1.99
CA ASP A 77 -4.80 18.89 1.33
C ASP A 77 -3.79 20.04 1.36
N GLU A 78 -3.10 20.26 2.48
CA GLU A 78 -2.01 21.24 2.55
C GLU A 78 -0.85 20.91 1.61
N CYS A 79 -0.49 19.62 1.49
CA CYS A 79 0.51 19.18 0.53
C CYS A 79 0.09 19.47 -0.92
N LYS A 80 -1.19 19.24 -1.26
CA LYS A 80 -1.72 19.57 -2.59
C LYS A 80 -1.75 21.06 -2.87
N GLU A 81 -2.17 21.87 -1.89
CA GLU A 81 -2.27 23.33 -2.05
C GLU A 81 -0.91 24.01 -2.21
N ARG A 82 0.11 23.46 -1.57
CA ARG A 82 1.46 24.03 -1.51
C ARG A 82 2.47 23.33 -2.44
N ASP A 83 2.00 22.45 -3.32
CA ASP A 83 2.82 21.60 -4.21
C ASP A 83 3.97 20.88 -3.46
N MET A 84 3.66 20.32 -2.29
CA MET A 84 4.61 19.57 -1.45
C MET A 84 4.38 18.06 -1.54
N THR A 85 5.43 17.29 -1.28
CA THR A 85 5.34 15.83 -1.11
C THR A 85 4.73 15.49 0.26
N TYR A 86 3.82 14.51 0.29
CA TYR A 86 3.27 13.92 1.52
C TYR A 86 4.24 12.85 2.05
N SER A 87 4.97 13.18 3.11
CA SER A 87 6.02 12.33 3.71
C SER A 87 6.23 12.63 5.18
#